data_AF-A0A6A6HUE5-F1
#
_entry.id   AF-A0A6A6HUE5-F1
#
_cell.length_a   1.000
_cell.length_b   1.000
_cell.length_c   1.000
_cell.angle_alpha   90.00
_cell.angle_beta   90.00
_cell.angle_gamma   90.00
#
_symmetry.space_group_name_H-M   'P 1'
#
loop_
_entity.id
_entity.type
_entity.pdbx_description
1 polymer ?
#
loop_
_entity_poly.entity_id
_entity_poly.type
_entity_poly.pdbx_seq_one_letter_code
_entity_poly.pdbx_strand_id
1 'polypeptide(L)'
;MPSTLNREISPPPRLSKRRKTSETVSPCSKQDDETTPMPNAEPTLAAIEAGRAKIEDHLTYFKEHLSKSARQTEDSVPRISIEEWADLYHRNEHSHGNHFVIHQHNHPISGVHYDLRLQFSASSSISFAVPKGLPGNPNSKSLGRMAIETRVHNLWNHLIESASPKTGSLLIWDTGTYSVLPRKKTANRPPSPQTTDDGNDSSDSEPDTAAIRPSKRSDAKHENEKLIEAFQTRYVRLRLHGTRLPKNYTVTLRLPSANDFAKRRPPARRKSRQESHQMQAQPPPSTDSEPDDIHPTRQEREESGDLDTDSEEDAQTRLNNAYPGSTNSIGSVHQRQWFMLLDRASSGFVQEGQTGTWASREGEGFEAFYVRGRDVERSVVTGRLGREVECDEGVEGFVGRGGWAGIER
;
A
#
# COMPACT_ATOMS: atom_id res chain seq x y z
N MET A 1 18.50 45.44 -46.79
CA MET A 1 18.39 46.55 -45.82
C MET A 1 17.24 46.26 -44.85
N PRO A 2 17.35 46.64 -43.57
CA PRO A 2 16.94 45.81 -42.43
C PRO A 2 15.56 46.16 -41.84
N SER A 3 15.29 45.49 -40.71
CA SER A 3 14.52 45.89 -39.52
C SER A 3 13.03 45.55 -39.41
N THR A 4 12.81 44.58 -38.51
CA THR A 4 11.90 44.62 -37.34
C THR A 4 10.38 44.60 -37.55
N LEU A 5 9.72 43.58 -36.99
CA LEU A 5 8.91 43.71 -35.77
C LEU A 5 8.30 42.36 -35.34
N ASN A 6 8.55 42.00 -34.08
CA ASN A 6 7.87 40.92 -33.36
C ASN A 6 6.38 41.25 -33.18
N ARG A 7 5.49 40.26 -33.39
CA ARG A 7 4.67 39.70 -32.28
C ARG A 7 3.85 38.49 -32.72
N GLU A 8 3.67 37.63 -31.73
CA GLU A 8 2.99 36.35 -31.70
C GLU A 8 1.46 36.41 -31.91
N ILE A 9 0.91 35.19 -32.03
CA ILE A 9 -0.40 34.70 -31.58
C ILE A 9 -1.36 34.36 -32.75
N SER A 10 -1.35 33.09 -33.17
CA SER A 10 -2.52 32.22 -33.00
C SER A 10 -2.32 30.84 -33.64
N PRO A 11 -2.96 29.80 -33.08
CA PRO A 11 -2.73 28.40 -33.41
C PRO A 11 -3.57 27.97 -34.62
N PRO A 12 -3.22 26.85 -35.28
CA PRO A 12 -4.30 25.95 -35.70
C PRO A 12 -3.85 24.46 -35.61
N PRO A 13 -4.67 23.47 -36.00
CA PRO A 13 -5.31 22.57 -35.05
C PRO A 13 -4.89 21.10 -35.28
N ARG A 14 -5.30 20.21 -34.38
CA ARG A 14 -5.23 18.76 -34.58
C ARG A 14 -6.38 18.30 -35.47
N LEU A 15 -6.13 17.66 -36.62
CA LEU A 15 -7.07 16.70 -37.21
C LEU A 15 -6.38 15.59 -38.03
N SER A 16 -6.61 14.36 -37.56
CA SER A 16 -6.86 13.09 -38.25
C SER A 16 -6.50 12.86 -39.72
N LYS A 17 -5.70 11.80 -39.92
CA LYS A 17 -5.79 10.69 -40.91
C LYS A 17 -6.53 10.94 -42.24
N ARG A 18 -5.81 10.80 -43.38
CA ARG A 18 -6.19 9.89 -44.50
C ARG A 18 -5.09 9.66 -45.57
N ARG A 19 -4.58 8.42 -45.60
CA ARG A 19 -4.33 7.46 -46.72
C ARG A 19 -4.01 7.91 -48.17
N LYS A 20 -3.12 7.08 -48.80
CA LYS A 20 -2.80 6.80 -50.24
C LYS A 20 -1.73 7.72 -50.89
N THR A 21 -0.79 7.30 -51.75
CA THR A 21 -0.53 6.02 -52.46
C THR A 21 0.89 6.01 -53.04
N SER A 22 1.56 4.86 -52.93
CA SER A 22 2.49 4.16 -53.84
C SER A 22 3.24 4.90 -54.98
N GLU A 23 4.55 4.67 -55.06
CA GLU A 23 5.25 4.34 -56.32
C GLU A 23 6.42 3.38 -56.06
N THR A 24 6.66 2.52 -57.04
CA THR A 24 7.26 1.17 -56.95
C THR A 24 8.62 1.15 -57.63
N VAL A 25 9.67 0.58 -57.00
CA VAL A 25 10.82 -0.02 -57.72
C VAL A 25 11.29 -1.27 -56.96
N SER A 26 11.39 -2.37 -57.69
CA SER A 26 11.71 -3.75 -57.26
C SER A 26 13.23 -4.02 -57.12
N PRO A 27 13.71 -5.27 -56.94
CA PRO A 27 13.94 -5.90 -55.64
C PRO A 27 15.44 -6.25 -55.42
N CYS A 28 15.91 -6.21 -54.17
CA CYS A 28 17.16 -6.89 -53.80
C CYS A 28 17.01 -7.54 -52.43
N SER A 29 17.47 -8.78 -52.37
CA SER A 29 17.22 -9.80 -51.36
C SER A 29 18.07 -9.64 -50.10
N LYS A 30 17.61 -10.27 -49.00
CA LYS A 30 18.33 -10.63 -47.74
C LYS A 30 18.43 -9.48 -46.72
N GLN A 31 18.07 -9.59 -45.44
CA GLN A 31 17.77 -10.70 -44.53
C GLN A 31 16.77 -10.16 -43.48
N ASP A 32 15.66 -10.87 -43.25
CA ASP A 32 14.89 -10.71 -42.02
C ASP A 32 15.71 -11.34 -40.89
N ASP A 33 16.08 -10.53 -39.90
CA ASP A 33 16.62 -11.01 -38.63
C ASP A 33 15.45 -11.56 -37.80
N GLU A 34 14.96 -12.72 -38.24
CA GLU A 34 14.06 -13.58 -37.49
C GLU A 34 14.88 -14.18 -36.35
N THR A 35 15.07 -13.41 -35.27
CA THR A 35 15.62 -13.93 -34.01
C THR A 35 14.71 -15.06 -33.54
N THR A 36 15.15 -16.26 -33.86
CA THR A 36 14.63 -17.53 -33.38
C THR A 36 14.70 -17.50 -31.85
N PRO A 37 13.61 -17.81 -31.11
CA PRO A 37 13.72 -17.92 -29.67
C PRO A 37 14.60 -19.14 -29.38
N MET A 38 15.80 -18.87 -28.83
CA MET A 38 16.66 -19.91 -28.26
C MET A 38 15.83 -20.70 -27.23
N PRO A 39 15.63 -22.02 -27.42
CA PRO A 39 14.68 -22.79 -26.62
C PRO A 39 15.20 -23.17 -25.22
N ASN A 40 16.20 -22.46 -24.68
CA ASN A 40 16.89 -22.89 -23.46
C ASN A 40 17.41 -21.76 -22.56
N ALA A 41 16.89 -20.53 -22.71
CA ALA A 41 17.18 -19.47 -21.73
C ALA A 41 16.22 -19.63 -20.55
N GLU A 42 16.76 -19.85 -19.35
CA GLU A 42 15.98 -19.76 -18.11
C GLU A 42 15.23 -18.42 -18.07
N PRO A 43 13.94 -18.41 -17.67
CA PRO A 43 13.17 -17.17 -17.61
C PRO A 43 13.84 -16.20 -16.63
N THR A 44 13.90 -14.91 -16.98
CA THR A 44 14.46 -13.88 -16.10
C THR A 44 13.49 -13.57 -14.94
N LEU A 45 14.00 -13.17 -13.77
CA LEU A 45 13.16 -12.78 -12.61
C LEU A 45 12.09 -11.74 -13.01
N ALA A 46 12.51 -10.73 -13.78
CA ALA A 46 11.65 -9.67 -14.29
C ALA A 46 10.56 -10.18 -15.27
N ALA A 47 10.81 -11.26 -16.00
CA ALA A 47 9.79 -11.87 -16.86
C ALA A 47 8.75 -12.63 -16.04
N ILE A 48 9.16 -13.28 -14.94
CA ILE A 48 8.28 -14.01 -14.02
C ILE A 48 7.43 -13.02 -13.23
N GLU A 49 8.04 -11.98 -12.66
CA GLU A 49 7.36 -10.87 -11.98
C GLU A 49 6.29 -10.23 -12.89
N ALA A 50 6.62 -10.01 -14.17
CA ALA A 50 5.71 -9.44 -15.15
C ALA A 50 4.65 -10.43 -15.69
N GLY A 51 4.65 -11.70 -15.24
CA GLY A 51 3.76 -12.75 -15.73
C GLY A 51 3.98 -13.16 -17.19
N ARG A 52 5.17 -12.87 -17.74
CA ARG A 52 5.56 -13.20 -19.13
C ARG A 52 6.23 -14.56 -19.25
N ALA A 53 6.68 -15.14 -18.13
CA ALA A 53 7.14 -16.51 -18.04
C ALA A 53 6.28 -17.26 -17.01
N LYS A 54 5.95 -18.53 -17.31
CA LYS A 54 5.27 -19.41 -16.36
C LYS A 54 6.29 -20.34 -15.74
N ILE A 55 6.37 -20.31 -14.42
CA ILE A 55 7.12 -21.27 -13.62
C ILE A 55 6.11 -22.13 -12.87
N GLU A 56 6.36 -23.43 -12.82
CA GLU A 56 5.52 -24.37 -12.07
C GLU A 56 5.89 -24.33 -10.58
N ASP A 57 7.19 -24.44 -10.26
CA ASP A 57 7.71 -24.35 -8.90
C ASP A 57 8.49 -23.04 -8.67
N HIS A 58 7.77 -22.03 -8.18
CA HIS A 58 8.36 -20.72 -7.88
C HIS A 58 9.37 -20.82 -6.73
N LEU A 59 9.10 -21.67 -5.73
CA LEU A 59 9.93 -21.75 -4.53
C LEU A 59 11.32 -22.29 -4.86
N THR A 60 11.40 -23.39 -5.60
CA THR A 60 12.68 -23.97 -6.01
C THR A 60 13.48 -22.99 -6.86
N TYR A 61 12.84 -22.34 -7.83
CA TYR A 61 13.49 -21.37 -8.70
C TYR A 61 14.06 -20.17 -7.92
N PHE A 62 13.25 -19.52 -7.08
CA PHE A 62 13.73 -18.36 -6.30
C PHE A 62 14.77 -18.78 -5.26
N LYS A 63 14.64 -19.96 -4.65
CA LYS A 63 15.65 -20.51 -3.72
C LYS A 63 17.01 -20.63 -4.40
N GLU A 64 17.07 -21.22 -5.59
CA GLU A 64 18.32 -21.39 -6.34
C GLU A 64 18.91 -20.04 -6.78
N HIS A 65 18.08 -19.14 -7.32
CA HIS A 65 18.54 -17.85 -7.82
C HIS A 65 19.04 -16.91 -6.71
N LEU A 66 18.30 -16.83 -5.60
CA LEU A 66 18.66 -15.98 -4.46
C LEU A 66 19.89 -16.52 -3.72
N SER A 67 20.08 -17.85 -3.67
CA SER A 67 21.29 -18.46 -3.10
C SER A 67 22.55 -18.03 -3.85
N LYS A 68 22.51 -17.96 -5.19
CA LYS A 68 23.65 -17.55 -6.03
C LYS A 68 24.02 -16.07 -5.83
N SER A 69 23.07 -15.25 -5.42
CA SER A 69 23.22 -13.80 -5.30
C SER A 69 23.37 -13.32 -3.85
N ALA A 70 23.34 -14.23 -2.87
CA ALA A 70 23.45 -13.89 -1.46
C ALA A 70 24.85 -13.35 -1.13
N ARG A 71 24.90 -12.29 -0.31
CA ARG A 71 26.11 -11.62 0.13
C ARG A 71 26.30 -11.80 1.63
N GLN A 72 27.56 -11.89 2.05
CA GLN A 72 27.91 -11.84 3.46
C GLN A 72 27.61 -10.45 4.03
N THR A 73 27.08 -10.42 5.24
CA THR A 73 26.81 -9.20 6.00
C THR A 73 27.39 -9.33 7.39
N GLU A 74 27.58 -8.21 8.08
CA GLU A 74 27.95 -8.21 9.50
C GLU A 74 26.90 -8.94 10.34
N ASP A 75 27.32 -9.55 11.45
CA ASP A 75 26.46 -10.32 12.35
C ASP A 75 25.34 -9.48 12.98
N SER A 76 25.51 -8.16 13.04
CA SER A 76 24.50 -7.23 13.55
C SER A 76 23.34 -6.97 12.57
N VAL A 77 23.47 -7.37 11.31
CA VAL A 77 22.42 -7.16 10.30
C VAL A 77 21.41 -8.31 10.40
N PRO A 78 20.11 -8.05 10.58
CA PRO A 78 19.11 -9.10 10.64
C PRO A 78 19.09 -9.93 9.35
N ARG A 79 19.21 -11.26 9.49
CA ARG A 79 19.23 -12.23 8.39
C ARG A 79 18.40 -13.46 8.73
N ILE A 80 17.83 -14.07 7.70
CA ILE A 80 17.24 -15.41 7.73
C ILE A 80 18.01 -16.25 6.70
N SER A 81 18.29 -17.52 7.02
CA SER A 81 18.91 -18.42 6.04
C SER A 81 17.97 -18.67 4.86
N ILE A 82 18.52 -19.01 3.69
CA ILE A 82 17.70 -19.33 2.52
C ILE A 82 16.80 -20.53 2.81
N GLU A 83 17.30 -21.51 3.57
CA GLU A 83 16.57 -22.70 4.00
C GLU A 83 15.40 -22.33 4.91
N GLU A 84 15.63 -21.58 5.98
CA GLU A 84 14.55 -21.16 6.90
C GLU A 84 13.52 -20.27 6.22
N TRP A 85 13.95 -19.42 5.28
CA TRP A 85 13.05 -18.59 4.47
C TRP A 85 12.18 -19.44 3.54
N ALA A 86 12.77 -20.44 2.87
CA ALA A 86 12.03 -21.35 2.02
C ALA A 86 11.03 -22.19 2.82
N ASP A 87 11.46 -22.70 3.98
CA ASP A 87 10.61 -23.43 4.92
C ASP A 87 9.47 -22.56 5.45
N LEU A 88 9.73 -21.28 5.74
CA LEU A 88 8.73 -20.29 6.15
C LEU A 88 7.66 -20.08 5.08
N TYR A 89 8.03 -20.01 3.81
CA TYR A 89 7.07 -19.91 2.72
C TYR A 89 6.27 -21.21 2.60
N HIS A 90 6.95 -22.36 2.51
CA HIS A 90 6.32 -23.64 2.27
C HIS A 90 5.30 -24.02 3.36
N ARG A 91 5.63 -23.80 4.64
CA ARG A 91 4.71 -24.07 5.76
C ARG A 91 3.46 -23.19 5.77
N ASN A 92 3.43 -22.10 5.00
CA ASN A 92 2.30 -21.19 4.88
C ASN A 92 1.56 -21.36 3.54
N GLU A 93 1.99 -22.27 2.67
CA GLU A 93 1.38 -22.53 1.36
C GLU A 93 0.09 -23.35 1.49
N HIS A 94 -0.88 -22.81 2.24
CA HIS A 94 -2.17 -23.44 2.50
C HIS A 94 -3.25 -22.39 2.77
N SER A 95 -4.53 -22.79 2.80
CA SER A 95 -5.70 -21.88 2.91
C SER A 95 -5.65 -20.94 4.11
N HIS A 96 -5.10 -21.42 5.23
CA HIS A 96 -5.00 -20.69 6.50
C HIS A 96 -3.63 -20.06 6.76
N GLY A 97 -2.79 -19.91 5.74
CA GLY A 97 -1.45 -19.35 5.89
C GLY A 97 -1.47 -17.90 6.35
N ASN A 98 -0.47 -17.51 7.12
CA ASN A 98 -0.36 -16.18 7.72
C ASN A 98 1.03 -15.58 7.46
N HIS A 99 1.61 -15.87 6.30
CA HIS A 99 2.88 -15.29 5.86
C HIS A 99 2.72 -13.80 5.54
N PHE A 100 3.73 -13.01 5.91
CA PHE A 100 3.87 -11.64 5.42
C PHE A 100 5.24 -11.41 4.81
N VAL A 101 5.27 -10.41 3.96
CA VAL A 101 6.50 -9.84 3.41
C VAL A 101 6.39 -8.33 3.41
N ILE A 102 7.51 -7.66 3.65
CA ILE A 102 7.67 -6.23 3.41
C ILE A 102 8.70 -6.11 2.30
N HIS A 103 8.28 -5.65 1.14
CA HIS A 103 9.23 -5.31 0.08
C HIS A 103 9.63 -3.85 0.18
N GLN A 104 10.93 -3.55 0.10
CA GLN A 104 11.37 -2.24 -0.34
C GLN A 104 11.22 -2.17 -1.86
N HIS A 105 10.40 -1.25 -2.35
CA HIS A 105 10.16 -1.06 -3.77
C HIS A 105 10.69 0.29 -4.24
N ASN A 106 11.69 0.27 -5.10
CA ASN A 106 12.26 1.46 -5.73
C ASN A 106 11.67 1.66 -7.13
N HIS A 107 10.40 2.04 -7.18
CA HIS A 107 9.66 2.11 -8.44
C HIS A 107 10.00 3.40 -9.23
N PRO A 108 10.15 3.34 -10.56
CA PRO A 108 10.58 4.50 -11.37
C PRO A 108 9.64 5.71 -11.27
N ILE A 109 8.34 5.50 -11.05
CA ILE A 109 7.34 6.58 -11.02
C ILE A 109 7.02 7.05 -9.58
N SER A 110 6.81 6.10 -8.66
CA SER A 110 6.41 6.41 -7.28
C SER A 110 7.61 6.67 -6.37
N GLY A 111 8.81 6.24 -6.77
CA GLY A 111 10.01 6.29 -5.94
C GLY A 111 10.04 5.18 -4.88
N VAL A 112 10.96 5.33 -3.92
CA VAL A 112 11.13 4.37 -2.84
C VAL A 112 9.89 4.36 -1.94
N HIS A 113 9.37 3.17 -1.68
CA HIS A 113 8.30 2.90 -0.72
C HIS A 113 8.41 1.46 -0.21
N TYR A 114 7.56 1.10 0.74
CA TYR A 114 7.59 -0.22 1.37
C TYR A 114 6.22 -0.90 1.24
N ASP A 115 6.16 -2.02 0.54
CA ASP A 115 4.94 -2.78 0.35
C ASP A 115 4.78 -3.83 1.44
N LEU A 116 3.87 -3.61 2.39
CA LEU A 116 3.46 -4.62 3.35
C LEU A 116 2.42 -5.53 2.69
N ARG A 117 2.72 -6.82 2.57
CA ARG A 117 1.82 -7.82 2.00
C ARG A 117 1.49 -8.89 3.03
N LEU A 118 0.20 -9.19 3.19
CA LEU A 118 -0.34 -10.11 4.17
C LEU A 118 -1.12 -11.20 3.45
N GLN A 119 -0.68 -12.45 3.55
CA GLN A 119 -1.41 -13.59 3.02
C GLN A 119 -2.78 -13.68 3.69
N PHE A 120 -3.86 -13.84 2.93
CA PHE A 120 -5.20 -14.09 3.50
C PHE A 120 -5.84 -15.39 2.98
N SER A 121 -5.24 -16.02 1.96
CA SER A 121 -5.67 -17.29 1.39
C SER A 121 -4.48 -18.13 0.93
N ALA A 122 -4.72 -19.33 0.41
CA ALA A 122 -3.67 -20.21 -0.13
C ALA A 122 -2.87 -19.57 -1.27
N SER A 123 -3.49 -18.66 -2.03
CA SER A 123 -2.89 -18.12 -3.25
C SER A 123 -2.75 -16.62 -3.27
N SER A 124 -3.27 -15.89 -2.27
CA SER A 124 -3.47 -14.44 -2.37
C SER A 124 -3.07 -13.69 -1.11
N SER A 125 -2.54 -12.48 -1.33
CA SER A 125 -2.16 -11.54 -0.30
C SER A 125 -2.70 -10.14 -0.56
N ILE A 126 -3.17 -9.50 0.51
CA ILE A 126 -3.53 -8.09 0.48
C ILE A 126 -2.27 -7.25 0.67
N SER A 127 -2.20 -6.09 0.04
CA SER A 127 -0.97 -5.29 0.00
C SER A 127 -1.22 -3.80 0.25
N PHE A 128 -0.27 -3.18 0.95
CA PHE A 128 -0.28 -1.75 1.27
C PHE A 128 1.09 -1.13 0.98
N ALA A 129 1.12 -0.10 0.15
CA ALA A 129 2.29 0.72 -0.10
C ALA A 129 2.44 1.77 1.01
N VAL A 130 3.57 1.79 1.70
CA VAL A 130 3.90 2.70 2.80
C VAL A 130 5.06 3.61 2.35
N PRO A 131 4.78 4.82 1.82
CA PRO A 131 5.80 5.65 1.17
C PRO A 131 6.97 6.06 2.08
N LYS A 132 6.71 6.21 3.38
CA LYS A 132 7.70 6.67 4.37
C LYS A 132 8.24 5.55 5.26
N GLY A 133 8.00 4.30 4.90
CA GLY A 133 8.36 3.14 5.71
C GLY A 133 7.51 2.99 6.96
N LEU A 134 7.72 1.88 7.66
CA LEU A 134 6.98 1.51 8.87
C LEU A 134 7.33 2.42 10.08
N PRO A 135 6.40 2.64 11.02
CA PRO A 135 6.65 3.46 12.20
C PRO A 135 7.47 2.69 13.27
N GLY A 136 8.67 3.16 13.60
CA GLY A 136 9.55 2.49 14.58
C GLY A 136 9.94 3.30 15.82
N ASN A 137 9.57 4.58 15.92
CA ASN A 137 9.85 5.41 17.10
C ASN A 137 8.55 5.68 17.89
N PRO A 138 8.41 5.21 19.15
CA PRO A 138 7.22 5.43 19.96
C PRO A 138 6.98 6.91 20.30
N ASN A 139 8.02 7.74 20.26
CA ASN A 139 7.98 9.16 20.58
C ASN A 139 8.10 10.07 19.34
N SER A 140 7.86 9.54 18.13
CA SER A 140 7.98 10.34 16.92
C SER A 140 6.99 11.50 16.88
N LYS A 141 7.40 12.63 16.31
CA LYS A 141 6.45 13.73 16.03
C LYS A 141 5.43 13.36 14.94
N SER A 142 5.80 12.44 14.06
CA SER A 142 4.91 11.88 13.04
C SER A 142 4.48 10.49 13.49
N LEU A 143 3.33 10.40 14.17
CA LEU A 143 2.86 9.15 14.77
C LEU A 143 2.26 8.17 13.76
N GLY A 144 1.64 8.69 12.72
CA GLY A 144 1.03 7.89 11.66
C GLY A 144 1.91 7.76 10.42
N ARG A 145 1.70 6.71 9.65
CA ARG A 145 2.18 6.54 8.29
C ARG A 145 0.97 6.34 7.38
N MET A 146 0.97 7.02 6.23
CA MET A 146 0.01 6.69 5.18
C MET A 146 0.35 5.31 4.61
N ALA A 147 -0.65 4.45 4.48
CA ALA A 147 -0.56 3.14 3.87
C ALA A 147 -1.63 3.05 2.76
N ILE A 148 -1.21 3.01 1.50
CA ILE A 148 -2.10 3.02 0.35
C ILE A 148 -2.38 1.57 -0.03
N GLU A 149 -3.64 1.14 0.05
CA GLU A 149 -4.06 -0.18 -0.41
C GLU A 149 -3.68 -0.36 -1.89
N THR A 150 -3.01 -1.45 -2.24
CA THR A 150 -2.66 -1.77 -3.63
C THR A 150 -3.50 -2.94 -4.11
N ARG A 151 -3.22 -3.45 -5.32
CA ARG A 151 -3.91 -4.64 -5.80
C ARG A 151 -3.60 -5.86 -4.94
N VAL A 152 -4.51 -6.83 -4.96
CA VAL A 152 -4.27 -8.16 -4.38
C VAL A 152 -3.18 -8.83 -5.21
N HIS A 153 -2.15 -9.35 -4.53
CA HIS A 153 -1.05 -10.08 -5.15
C HIS A 153 -1.25 -11.57 -4.93
N ASN A 154 -0.57 -12.39 -5.73
CA ASN A 154 -0.51 -13.82 -5.47
C ASN A 154 0.49 -14.12 -4.34
N LEU A 155 0.46 -15.33 -3.79
CA LEU A 155 1.32 -15.70 -2.67
C LEU A 155 2.80 -15.74 -3.08
N TRP A 156 3.12 -16.30 -4.26
CA TRP A 156 4.51 -16.41 -4.71
C TRP A 156 5.19 -15.06 -4.92
N ASN A 157 4.44 -13.96 -5.05
CA ASN A 157 5.01 -12.61 -5.01
C ASN A 157 5.78 -12.31 -3.72
N HIS A 158 5.59 -13.10 -2.65
CA HIS A 158 6.38 -13.00 -1.43
C HIS A 158 7.83 -13.48 -1.58
N LEU A 159 8.13 -14.19 -2.67
CA LEU A 159 9.46 -14.72 -2.96
C LEU A 159 10.31 -13.77 -3.81
N ILE A 160 9.72 -12.70 -4.34
CA ILE A 160 10.35 -11.87 -5.37
C ILE A 160 11.41 -10.97 -4.76
N GLU A 161 12.62 -11.10 -5.27
CA GLU A 161 13.66 -10.09 -5.12
C GLU A 161 14.36 -9.93 -6.46
N SER A 162 13.94 -8.92 -7.22
CA SER A 162 14.28 -8.70 -8.62
C SER A 162 14.37 -7.22 -8.95
N ALA A 163 14.87 -6.90 -10.13
CA ALA A 163 14.79 -5.55 -10.67
C ALA A 163 14.49 -5.58 -12.16
N SER A 164 13.78 -4.56 -12.65
CA SER A 164 13.64 -4.31 -14.08
C SER A 164 13.57 -2.81 -14.38
N PRO A 165 13.89 -2.37 -15.61
CA PRO A 165 13.73 -0.96 -15.98
C PRO A 165 12.30 -0.44 -15.84
N LYS A 166 11.29 -1.33 -15.94
CA LYS A 166 9.87 -0.96 -15.90
C LYS A 166 9.30 -0.91 -14.50
N THR A 167 9.68 -1.87 -13.65
CA THR A 167 9.14 -2.03 -12.29
C THR A 167 10.06 -1.44 -11.23
N GLY A 168 11.33 -1.19 -11.54
CA GLY A 168 12.34 -0.82 -10.54
C GLY A 168 12.81 -2.02 -9.74
N SER A 169 13.45 -1.79 -8.59
CA SER A 169 13.95 -2.87 -7.72
C SER A 169 12.96 -3.25 -6.63
N LEU A 170 12.75 -4.55 -6.44
CA LEU A 170 12.05 -5.15 -5.31
C LEU A 170 13.06 -5.90 -4.45
N LEU A 171 13.08 -5.57 -3.15
CA LEU A 171 13.98 -6.16 -2.16
C LEU A 171 13.15 -6.66 -0.98
N ILE A 172 13.42 -7.87 -0.48
CA ILE A 172 12.73 -8.43 0.70
C ILE A 172 13.30 -7.77 1.96
N TRP A 173 12.66 -6.68 2.40
CA TRP A 173 13.11 -5.88 3.53
C TRP A 173 12.86 -6.57 4.87
N ASP A 174 11.72 -7.26 4.99
CA ASP A 174 11.42 -8.16 6.11
C ASP A 174 10.43 -9.24 5.67
N THR A 175 10.38 -10.36 6.37
CA THR A 175 9.42 -11.43 6.15
C THR A 175 9.22 -12.24 7.42
N GLY A 176 8.07 -12.89 7.54
CA GLY A 176 7.72 -13.63 8.73
C GLY A 176 6.26 -14.05 8.76
N THR A 177 5.72 -14.23 9.96
CA THR A 177 4.28 -14.51 10.15
C THR A 177 3.60 -13.37 10.88
N TYR A 178 2.30 -13.23 10.72
CA TYR A 178 1.52 -12.21 11.42
C TYR A 178 0.49 -12.81 12.37
N SER A 179 0.08 -12.02 13.37
CA SER A 179 -1.08 -12.32 14.21
C SER A 179 -2.01 -11.12 14.27
N VAL A 180 -3.30 -11.37 14.18
CA VAL A 180 -4.33 -10.34 14.28
C VAL A 180 -4.82 -10.27 15.72
N LEU A 181 -4.61 -9.11 16.34
CA LEU A 181 -4.99 -8.87 17.72
C LEU A 181 -6.45 -8.38 17.81
N PRO A 182 -7.16 -8.71 18.89
CA PRO A 182 -8.49 -8.16 19.12
C PRO A 182 -8.47 -6.63 19.17
N ARG A 183 -9.54 -6.02 18.66
CA ARG A 183 -9.79 -4.59 18.82
C ARG A 183 -9.90 -4.26 20.32
N LYS A 184 -9.21 -3.20 20.77
CA LYS A 184 -9.35 -2.69 22.15
C LYS A 184 -10.82 -2.27 22.34
N LYS A 185 -11.50 -2.86 23.33
CA LYS A 185 -12.86 -2.45 23.72
C LYS A 185 -12.71 -1.31 24.74
N THR A 186 -13.18 -0.11 24.40
CA THR A 186 -13.33 0.97 25.38
C THR A 186 -14.53 0.63 26.27
N ALA A 187 -14.32 0.50 27.59
CA ALA A 187 -15.32 0.05 28.55
C ALA A 187 -16.60 0.90 28.59
N ASN A 188 -16.58 2.14 28.09
CA ASN A 188 -17.69 3.10 28.20
C ASN A 188 -18.32 3.54 26.87
N ARG A 189 -18.13 2.82 25.76
CA ARG A 189 -18.82 3.17 24.50
C ARG A 189 -19.28 1.92 23.76
N PRO A 190 -20.58 1.83 23.37
CA PRO A 190 -21.00 0.76 22.46
C PRO A 190 -20.19 0.86 21.17
N PRO A 191 -19.81 -0.27 20.55
CA PRO A 191 -19.13 -0.27 19.27
C PRO A 191 -20.09 0.35 18.24
N SER A 192 -19.89 1.63 17.92
CA SER A 192 -20.67 2.28 16.85
C SER A 192 -20.31 1.61 15.52
N PRO A 193 -21.28 1.07 14.77
CA PRO A 193 -21.06 0.53 13.43
C PRO A 193 -20.71 1.62 12.41
N GLN A 194 -20.96 2.88 12.74
CA GLN A 194 -20.67 4.03 11.90
C GLN A 194 -19.65 4.94 12.58
N THR A 195 -18.49 4.95 11.94
CA THR A 195 -17.53 6.03 11.82
C THR A 195 -17.98 7.36 12.42
N THR A 196 -17.20 7.90 13.34
CA THR A 196 -16.93 9.34 13.33
C THR A 196 -15.47 9.53 13.69
N ASP A 197 -14.96 10.57 13.08
CA ASP A 197 -13.67 11.22 13.24
C ASP A 197 -13.33 11.53 14.70
N ASP A 198 -13.09 10.50 15.52
CA ASP A 198 -12.46 10.69 16.82
C ASP A 198 -10.95 10.77 16.62
N GLY A 199 -10.54 11.91 16.08
CA GLY A 199 -9.24 12.47 16.32
C GLY A 199 -8.96 12.46 17.82
N ASN A 200 -7.75 12.03 18.19
CA ASN A 200 -7.22 11.94 19.54
C ASN A 200 -7.65 10.73 20.39
N ASP A 201 -7.40 9.51 19.88
CA ASP A 201 -7.16 8.34 20.74
C ASP A 201 -5.70 8.38 21.27
N SER A 202 -5.30 9.55 21.76
CA SER A 202 -4.03 9.78 22.47
C SER A 202 -4.24 9.75 24.00
N SER A 203 -5.39 9.24 24.44
CA SER A 203 -5.74 8.95 25.82
C SER A 203 -5.68 7.43 26.02
N ASP A 204 -4.48 6.84 25.93
CA ASP A 204 -4.21 5.51 26.51
C ASP A 204 -4.18 5.74 28.05
N SER A 205 -5.34 6.05 28.63
CA SER A 205 -5.48 6.19 30.08
C SER A 205 -5.24 4.82 30.69
N GLU A 206 -4.33 4.80 31.67
CA GLU A 206 -4.00 3.82 32.71
C GLU A 206 -4.58 2.38 32.59
N PRO A 207 -3.79 1.35 32.94
CA PRO A 207 -4.26 -0.01 32.97
C PRO A 207 -5.22 -0.19 34.15
N ASP A 208 -6.52 0.02 33.92
CA ASP A 208 -7.52 -0.50 34.83
C ASP A 208 -7.33 -2.01 34.91
N THR A 209 -7.07 -2.47 36.13
CA THR A 209 -6.72 -3.83 36.52
C THR A 209 -7.93 -4.77 36.41
N ALA A 210 -8.75 -4.59 35.38
CA ALA A 210 -9.75 -5.55 34.96
C ALA A 210 -9.00 -6.68 34.26
N ALA A 211 -8.63 -7.68 35.06
CA ALA A 211 -8.16 -8.97 34.64
C ALA A 211 -8.72 -9.33 33.25
N ILE A 212 -7.81 -9.54 32.30
CA ILE A 212 -8.09 -10.24 31.05
C ILE A 212 -8.63 -11.60 31.50
N ARG A 213 -9.94 -11.69 31.74
CA ARG A 213 -10.63 -12.96 31.78
C ARG A 213 -10.60 -13.40 30.33
N PRO A 214 -9.82 -14.43 29.96
CA PRO A 214 -9.94 -14.97 28.63
C PRO A 214 -11.40 -15.39 28.50
N SER A 215 -12.15 -14.73 27.64
CA SER A 215 -13.41 -15.29 27.20
C SER A 215 -13.04 -16.67 26.67
N LYS A 216 -13.44 -17.73 27.37
CA LYS A 216 -13.22 -19.16 27.05
C LYS A 216 -13.95 -19.59 25.75
N ARG A 217 -13.98 -18.69 24.76
CA ARG A 217 -14.63 -18.77 23.45
C ARG A 217 -13.78 -18.14 22.34
N SER A 218 -12.52 -17.77 22.57
CA SER A 218 -11.58 -17.51 21.47
C SER A 218 -11.09 -18.82 20.85
N ASP A 219 -12.00 -19.77 20.67
CA ASP A 219 -11.72 -21.03 20.00
C ASP A 219 -11.46 -20.72 18.51
N ALA A 220 -10.26 -21.11 18.08
CA ALA A 220 -9.98 -21.73 16.79
C ALA A 220 -10.16 -20.94 15.48
N LYS A 221 -10.28 -19.60 15.47
CA LYS A 221 -10.15 -18.87 14.18
C LYS A 221 -8.69 -18.76 13.77
N HIS A 222 -8.41 -19.08 12.52
CA HIS A 222 -7.09 -18.90 11.91
C HIS A 222 -6.76 -17.40 11.73
N GLU A 223 -5.47 -17.05 11.71
CA GLU A 223 -5.05 -15.64 11.64
C GLU A 223 -5.52 -14.93 10.36
N ASN A 224 -5.62 -15.67 9.25
CA ASN A 224 -6.12 -15.14 7.98
C ASN A 224 -7.62 -14.81 8.02
N GLU A 225 -8.43 -15.61 8.71
CA GLU A 225 -9.86 -15.32 8.91
C GLU A 225 -10.05 -14.07 9.77
N LYS A 226 -9.26 -13.94 10.83
CA LYS A 226 -9.23 -12.73 11.66
C LYS A 226 -8.82 -11.51 10.82
N LEU A 227 -7.88 -11.67 9.88
CA LEU A 227 -7.46 -10.59 8.99
C LEU A 227 -8.60 -10.15 8.06
N ILE A 228 -9.31 -11.11 7.45
CA ILE A 228 -10.46 -10.83 6.58
C ILE A 228 -11.53 -10.05 7.36
N GLU A 229 -11.90 -10.52 8.55
CA GLU A 229 -12.89 -9.84 9.41
C GLU A 229 -12.41 -8.44 9.81
N ALA A 230 -11.17 -8.31 10.27
CA ALA A 230 -10.60 -7.03 10.68
C ALA A 230 -10.56 -6.02 9.51
N PHE A 231 -10.21 -6.49 8.31
CA PHE A 231 -10.18 -5.67 7.11
C PHE A 231 -11.57 -5.14 6.74
N GLN A 232 -12.59 -6.00 6.79
CA GLN A 232 -13.98 -5.61 6.55
C GLN A 232 -14.48 -4.57 7.57
N THR A 233 -14.01 -4.65 8.82
CA THR A 233 -14.32 -3.65 9.86
C THR A 233 -13.51 -2.35 9.75
N ARG A 234 -12.66 -2.20 8.72
CA ARG A 234 -11.82 -1.01 8.46
C ARG A 234 -10.80 -0.71 9.57
N TYR A 235 -10.54 -1.69 10.43
CA TYR A 235 -9.65 -1.57 11.58
C TYR A 235 -8.90 -2.89 11.75
N VAL A 236 -7.61 -2.89 11.40
CA VAL A 236 -6.74 -4.06 11.57
C VAL A 236 -5.71 -3.76 12.64
N ARG A 237 -5.65 -4.60 13.67
CA ARG A 237 -4.60 -4.55 14.69
C ARG A 237 -3.68 -5.75 14.48
N LEU A 238 -2.44 -5.49 14.09
CA LEU A 238 -1.55 -6.47 13.49
C LEU A 238 -0.26 -6.53 14.26
N ARG A 239 0.12 -7.72 14.71
CA ARG A 239 1.47 -8.02 15.21
C ARG A 239 2.26 -8.73 14.12
N LEU A 240 3.44 -8.22 13.82
CA LEU A 240 4.34 -8.80 12.82
C LEU A 240 5.49 -9.50 13.53
N HIS A 241 5.67 -10.78 13.24
CA HIS A 241 6.77 -11.61 13.74
C HIS A 241 7.77 -11.79 12.61
N GLY A 242 8.57 -10.75 12.37
CA GLY A 242 9.55 -10.69 11.29
C GLY A 242 10.97 -11.07 11.70
N THR A 243 11.84 -11.18 10.72
CA THR A 243 13.29 -11.32 10.91
C THR A 243 13.93 -10.00 11.32
N ARG A 244 13.50 -8.89 10.72
CA ARG A 244 14.03 -7.55 10.98
C ARG A 244 13.25 -6.79 12.04
N LEU A 245 11.92 -6.84 11.98
CA LEU A 245 11.09 -6.08 12.92
C LEU A 245 11.30 -6.59 14.36
N PRO A 246 11.31 -5.68 15.35
CA PRO A 246 11.57 -6.07 16.73
C PRO A 246 10.45 -6.96 17.30
N LYS A 247 10.79 -7.70 18.37
CA LYS A 247 9.80 -8.51 19.08
C LYS A 247 8.62 -7.65 19.53
N ASN A 248 7.42 -8.24 19.49
CA ASN A 248 6.15 -7.60 19.83
C ASN A 248 5.74 -6.42 18.94
N TYR A 249 6.45 -6.14 17.84
CA TYR A 249 6.11 -5.05 16.93
C TYR A 249 4.65 -5.13 16.45
N THR A 250 3.84 -4.17 16.92
CA THR A 250 2.39 -4.16 16.70
C THR A 250 1.99 -2.84 16.09
N VAL A 251 1.23 -2.88 14.99
CA VAL A 251 0.68 -1.71 14.32
C VAL A 251 -0.83 -1.79 14.22
N THR A 252 -1.47 -0.64 14.10
CA THR A 252 -2.89 -0.54 13.74
C THR A 252 -3.01 0.11 12.37
N LEU A 253 -3.77 -0.51 11.47
CA LEU A 253 -4.22 0.06 10.20
C LEU A 253 -5.68 0.49 10.35
N ARG A 254 -5.96 1.76 10.11
CA ARG A 254 -7.32 2.33 10.14
C ARG A 254 -7.66 2.93 8.78
N LEU A 255 -8.83 2.63 8.22
CA LEU A 255 -9.34 3.29 7.02
C LEU A 255 -10.40 4.31 7.41
N PRO A 256 -10.13 5.62 7.31
CA PRO A 256 -11.14 6.64 7.54
C PRO A 256 -12.23 6.61 6.48
N SER A 257 -13.46 6.95 6.86
CA SER A 257 -14.61 6.99 5.95
C SER A 257 -14.41 7.93 4.77
N ALA A 258 -13.69 9.04 4.98
CA ALA A 258 -13.41 10.03 3.94
C ALA A 258 -12.45 9.51 2.85
N ASN A 259 -11.63 8.50 3.19
CA ASN A 259 -10.64 7.89 2.29
C ASN A 259 -11.17 6.61 1.63
N ASP A 260 -12.45 6.32 1.85
CA ASP A 260 -13.23 5.37 1.08
C ASP A 260 -13.77 6.14 -0.14
N PHE A 261 -13.00 6.16 -1.22
CA PHE A 261 -13.22 7.07 -2.36
C PHE A 261 -14.51 6.82 -3.17
N ALA A 262 -15.38 5.90 -2.73
CA ALA A 262 -16.71 5.62 -3.29
C ALA A 262 -17.64 6.84 -3.46
N LYS A 263 -17.27 8.03 -2.96
CA LYS A 263 -18.09 9.26 -3.06
C LYS A 263 -17.54 10.35 -3.97
N ARG A 264 -16.41 10.17 -4.66
CA ARG A 264 -15.94 11.22 -5.58
C ARG A 264 -16.70 11.17 -6.90
N ARG A 265 -17.90 11.76 -6.91
CA ARG A 265 -18.57 12.18 -8.14
C ARG A 265 -17.55 12.94 -9.01
N PRO A 266 -17.34 12.57 -10.29
CA PRO A 266 -16.54 13.39 -11.17
C PRO A 266 -17.13 14.81 -11.17
N PRO A 267 -16.30 15.87 -11.13
CA PRO A 267 -16.82 17.23 -11.17
C PRO A 267 -17.71 17.33 -12.40
N ALA A 268 -18.99 17.62 -12.18
CA ALA A 268 -19.95 17.77 -13.25
C ALA A 268 -19.33 18.73 -14.27
N ARG A 269 -19.06 18.24 -15.48
CA ARG A 269 -18.62 19.07 -16.60
C ARG A 269 -19.60 20.24 -16.63
N ARG A 270 -19.14 21.43 -16.28
CA ARG A 270 -19.91 22.67 -16.42
C ARG A 270 -20.38 22.68 -17.87
N LYS A 271 -21.67 22.40 -18.10
CA LYS A 271 -22.29 22.60 -19.41
C LYS A 271 -22.01 24.06 -19.75
N SER A 272 -21.23 24.24 -20.81
CA SER A 272 -20.97 25.52 -21.43
C SER A 272 -22.28 26.27 -21.51
N ARG A 273 -22.32 27.41 -20.82
CA ARG A 273 -23.40 28.39 -20.87
C ARG A 273 -23.50 28.81 -22.34
N GLN A 274 -24.53 28.37 -23.06
CA GLN A 274 -24.89 29.02 -24.32
C GLN A 274 -25.48 30.38 -23.95
N GLU A 275 -24.78 31.43 -24.35
CA GLU A 275 -25.28 32.78 -24.36
C GLU A 275 -26.43 32.89 -25.38
N SER A 276 -27.50 33.57 -25.00
CA SER A 276 -28.25 34.40 -25.95
C SER A 276 -28.92 35.58 -25.25
N HIS A 277 -28.41 36.76 -25.63
CA HIS A 277 -29.04 38.06 -25.84
C HIS A 277 -29.85 38.80 -24.75
N GLN A 278 -29.25 39.95 -24.38
CA GLN A 278 -29.80 41.33 -24.34
C GLN A 278 -31.24 41.56 -23.83
N MET A 279 -31.40 42.43 -22.82
CA MET A 279 -31.86 43.83 -22.99
C MET A 279 -31.79 44.63 -21.67
N GLN A 280 -31.77 45.96 -21.82
CA GLN A 280 -31.37 47.02 -20.88
C GLN A 280 -32.40 47.38 -19.77
N ALA A 281 -31.88 48.10 -18.75
CA ALA A 281 -32.38 49.37 -18.17
C ALA A 281 -32.85 49.39 -16.69
N GLN A 282 -31.96 49.96 -15.85
CA GLN A 282 -32.14 50.99 -14.77
C GLN A 282 -32.95 50.71 -13.45
N PRO A 283 -32.55 51.36 -12.31
CA PRO A 283 -33.03 51.13 -10.91
C PRO A 283 -34.17 52.13 -10.52
N PRO A 284 -34.71 52.32 -9.26
CA PRO A 284 -34.27 51.97 -7.87
C PRO A 284 -35.48 51.54 -6.93
N PRO A 285 -35.66 51.99 -5.65
CA PRO A 285 -35.04 51.59 -4.37
C PRO A 285 -36.04 51.05 -3.27
N SER A 286 -35.47 50.67 -2.11
CA SER A 286 -36.02 50.83 -0.74
C SER A 286 -36.95 49.75 -0.13
N THR A 287 -36.79 49.63 1.21
CA THR A 287 -37.64 49.03 2.27
C THR A 287 -37.26 47.61 2.65
N ASP A 288 -36.44 47.39 3.68
CA ASP A 288 -36.69 47.51 5.14
C ASP A 288 -37.73 46.49 5.64
N SER A 289 -37.26 45.49 6.40
CA SER A 289 -37.93 44.79 7.51
C SER A 289 -37.23 43.45 7.81
N GLU A 290 -36.34 43.46 8.82
CA GLU A 290 -36.26 42.36 9.81
C GLU A 290 -37.56 42.41 10.66
N PRO A 291 -38.13 41.30 11.18
CA PRO A 291 -37.57 40.74 12.41
C PRO A 291 -37.80 39.23 12.71
N ASP A 292 -37.03 38.78 13.69
CA ASP A 292 -37.32 37.82 14.78
C ASP A 292 -37.42 36.30 14.53
N ASP A 293 -36.36 35.63 14.99
CA ASP A 293 -36.35 34.49 15.93
C ASP A 293 -37.64 33.68 16.13
N ILE A 294 -37.67 32.47 15.54
CA ILE A 294 -38.42 31.31 16.07
C ILE A 294 -37.64 30.00 15.77
N HIS A 295 -36.89 29.49 16.76
CA HIS A 295 -36.83 28.04 17.01
C HIS A 295 -38.18 27.65 17.66
N PRO A 296 -38.80 26.47 17.42
CA PRO A 296 -38.20 25.15 17.20
C PRO A 296 -38.83 24.44 15.98
N THR A 297 -38.31 23.32 15.45
CA THR A 297 -38.82 21.98 15.81
C THR A 297 -37.97 20.93 15.09
N ARG A 298 -37.44 20.03 15.90
CA ARG A 298 -36.84 18.75 15.54
C ARG A 298 -37.83 17.93 14.73
N GLN A 299 -37.64 17.88 13.41
CA GLN A 299 -38.24 16.84 12.57
C GLN A 299 -37.20 15.76 12.34
N GLU A 300 -37.34 14.71 13.13
CA GLU A 300 -36.78 13.40 12.90
C GLU A 300 -37.22 12.97 11.49
N ARG A 301 -36.29 12.97 10.54
CA ARG A 301 -36.40 12.13 9.36
C ARG A 301 -35.69 10.83 9.68
N GLU A 302 -36.50 9.82 9.87
CA GLU A 302 -36.14 8.42 9.69
C GLU A 302 -35.57 8.26 8.26
N GLU A 303 -34.24 8.32 8.15
CA GLU A 303 -33.52 7.66 7.07
C GLU A 303 -32.83 6.44 7.68
N SER A 304 -33.61 5.39 7.91
CA SER A 304 -33.09 4.02 7.85
C SER A 304 -32.78 3.71 6.39
N GLY A 305 -31.72 4.34 5.88
CA GLY A 305 -31.17 4.12 4.55
C GLY A 305 -30.10 3.05 4.63
N ASP A 306 -30.47 1.86 4.13
CA ASP A 306 -29.62 0.74 3.77
C ASP A 306 -28.25 1.22 3.24
N LEU A 307 -27.18 0.93 4.00
CA LEU A 307 -25.81 1.33 3.65
C LEU A 307 -25.26 0.34 2.63
N ASP A 308 -25.65 0.51 1.38
CA ASP A 308 -25.05 -0.19 0.26
C ASP A 308 -23.59 0.29 0.10
N THR A 309 -22.67 -0.40 0.77
CA THR A 309 -21.22 -0.24 0.63
C THR A 309 -20.68 -0.84 -0.66
N ASP A 310 -21.54 -1.37 -1.54
CA ASP A 310 -21.16 -2.00 -2.79
C ASP A 310 -21.64 -1.19 -3.99
N SER A 311 -20.95 -0.09 -4.26
CA SER A 311 -21.14 0.60 -5.52
C SER A 311 -20.81 -0.33 -6.71
N GLU A 312 -21.49 -0.16 -7.84
CA GLU A 312 -21.18 -0.91 -9.07
C GLU A 312 -19.71 -0.71 -9.51
N GLU A 313 -19.12 0.46 -9.22
CA GLU A 313 -17.72 0.77 -9.48
C GLU A 313 -16.76 -0.06 -8.59
N ASP A 314 -17.10 -0.25 -7.31
CA ASP A 314 -16.33 -1.09 -6.39
C ASP A 314 -16.43 -2.56 -6.78
N ALA A 315 -17.62 -3.03 -7.22
CA ALA A 315 -17.80 -4.36 -7.76
C ALA A 315 -16.90 -4.58 -9.00
N GLN A 316 -16.92 -3.65 -9.96
CA GLN A 316 -16.08 -3.71 -11.15
C GLN A 316 -14.58 -3.63 -10.81
N THR A 317 -14.22 -2.85 -9.79
CA THR A 317 -12.85 -2.74 -9.32
C THR A 317 -12.40 -4.06 -8.69
N ARG A 318 -13.19 -4.66 -7.80
CA ARG A 318 -12.89 -5.95 -7.18
C ARG A 318 -12.63 -7.06 -8.19
N LEU A 319 -13.41 -7.08 -9.28
CA LEU A 319 -13.25 -8.05 -10.37
C LEU A 319 -11.89 -7.95 -11.08
N ASN A 320 -11.31 -6.74 -11.16
CA ASN A 320 -10.07 -6.49 -11.90
C ASN A 320 -8.87 -6.17 -10.99
N ASN A 321 -9.07 -6.14 -9.68
CA ASN A 321 -8.08 -5.73 -8.68
C ASN A 321 -7.28 -6.91 -8.10
N ALA A 322 -6.90 -7.84 -8.96
CA ALA A 322 -6.10 -9.00 -8.61
C ALA A 322 -5.00 -9.19 -9.66
N TYR A 323 -3.77 -9.42 -9.21
CA TYR A 323 -2.71 -9.86 -10.10
C TYR A 323 -3.00 -11.27 -10.64
N PRO A 324 -2.50 -11.63 -11.83
CA PRO A 324 -2.63 -12.98 -12.36
C PRO A 324 -2.20 -14.05 -11.34
N GLY A 325 -3.03 -15.08 -11.15
CA GLY A 325 -2.80 -16.14 -10.15
C GLY A 325 -3.30 -15.82 -8.74
N SER A 326 -3.94 -14.66 -8.52
CA SER A 326 -4.58 -14.31 -7.24
C SER A 326 -6.08 -14.12 -7.38
N THR A 327 -6.80 -14.27 -6.25
CA THR A 327 -8.24 -14.10 -6.14
C THR A 327 -8.55 -13.12 -5.02
N ASN A 328 -9.30 -12.06 -5.35
CA ASN A 328 -9.69 -11.04 -4.39
C ASN A 328 -10.95 -11.44 -3.59
N SER A 329 -10.84 -12.44 -2.72
CA SER A 329 -11.95 -12.86 -1.84
C SER A 329 -12.09 -12.01 -0.57
N ILE A 330 -11.11 -11.16 -0.26
CA ILE A 330 -11.14 -10.26 0.91
C ILE A 330 -11.92 -8.96 0.65
N GLY A 331 -12.22 -8.64 -0.62
CA GLY A 331 -12.98 -7.44 -1.00
C GLY A 331 -12.14 -6.16 -1.08
N SER A 332 -10.86 -6.27 -1.46
CA SER A 332 -9.98 -5.13 -1.66
C SER A 332 -10.37 -4.33 -2.91
N VAL A 333 -10.37 -3.00 -2.83
CA VAL A 333 -10.69 -2.09 -3.96
C VAL A 333 -9.50 -1.23 -4.40
N HIS A 334 -8.31 -1.44 -3.85
CA HIS A 334 -7.07 -0.68 -4.11
C HIS A 334 -7.21 0.85 -4.02
N GLN A 335 -6.09 1.55 -3.94
CA GLN A 335 -5.95 3.00 -3.81
C GLN A 335 -6.61 3.67 -2.58
N ARG A 336 -7.33 2.94 -1.72
CA ARG A 336 -7.81 3.45 -0.44
C ARG A 336 -6.64 3.83 0.47
N GLN A 337 -6.76 4.96 1.14
CA GLN A 337 -5.72 5.50 2.00
C GLN A 337 -5.97 5.14 3.47
N TRP A 338 -5.24 4.15 3.95
CA TRP A 338 -5.19 3.74 5.34
C TRP A 338 -4.15 4.54 6.12
N PHE A 339 -4.33 4.61 7.44
CA PHE A 339 -3.36 5.15 8.37
C PHE A 339 -2.82 4.03 9.25
N MET A 340 -1.50 3.83 9.19
CA MET A 340 -0.74 2.89 10.01
C MET A 340 -0.17 3.62 11.23
N LEU A 341 -0.42 3.14 12.44
CA LEU A 341 0.12 3.68 13.68
C LEU A 341 0.82 2.59 14.48
N LEU A 342 1.90 2.92 15.18
CA LEU A 342 2.52 2.01 16.15
C LEU A 342 1.60 1.85 17.36
N ASP A 343 1.21 0.61 17.68
CA ASP A 343 0.52 0.29 18.92
C ASP A 343 1.55 0.13 20.03
N ARG A 344 1.82 1.25 20.73
CA ARG A 344 2.89 1.35 21.71
C ARG A 344 2.69 0.38 22.87
N ALA A 345 1.49 0.36 23.46
CA ALA A 345 1.16 -0.52 24.57
C ALA A 345 1.37 -2.01 24.22
N SER A 346 0.87 -2.47 23.07
CA SER A 346 1.08 -3.86 22.65
C SER A 346 2.45 -4.16 22.05
N SER A 347 3.26 -3.13 21.82
CA SER A 347 4.68 -3.23 21.50
C SER A 347 5.58 -3.19 22.74
N GLY A 348 5.00 -3.22 23.96
CA GLY A 348 5.77 -3.27 25.21
C GLY A 348 6.19 -1.91 25.76
N PHE A 349 5.58 -0.82 25.29
CA PHE A 349 5.83 0.52 25.84
C PHE A 349 4.76 0.93 26.85
N VAL A 350 5.17 1.71 27.85
CA VAL A 350 4.30 2.38 28.83
C VAL A 350 4.59 3.86 28.84
N GLN A 351 3.60 4.66 29.22
CA GLN A 351 3.77 6.10 29.34
C GLN A 351 4.43 6.43 30.69
N GLU A 352 5.54 7.16 30.66
CA GLU A 352 6.27 7.61 31.85
C GLU A 352 5.87 9.03 32.24
N GLY A 353 5.53 9.19 33.53
CA GLY A 353 5.36 10.47 34.20
C GLY A 353 4.29 11.39 33.61
N GLN A 354 4.33 12.66 34.02
CA GLN A 354 3.40 13.70 33.55
C GLN A 354 3.75 14.24 32.15
N THR A 355 4.95 13.95 31.64
CA THR A 355 5.42 14.43 30.32
C THR A 355 4.79 13.66 29.17
N GLY A 356 4.23 12.48 29.44
CA GLY A 356 3.56 11.65 28.46
C GLY A 356 4.49 10.93 27.48
N THR A 357 5.78 10.80 27.82
CA THR A 357 6.79 10.12 27.00
C THR A 357 6.63 8.61 27.10
N TRP A 358 6.84 7.86 26.01
CA TRP A 358 6.74 6.41 26.00
C TRP A 358 8.10 5.76 26.21
N ALA A 359 8.19 4.86 27.19
CA ALA A 359 9.39 4.10 27.51
C ALA A 359 9.12 2.59 27.53
N SER A 360 10.19 1.79 27.45
CA SER A 360 10.07 0.34 27.46
C SER A 360 9.62 -0.16 28.83
N ARG A 361 8.56 -0.96 28.88
CA ARG A 361 8.06 -1.59 30.10
C ARG A 361 8.96 -2.75 30.46
N GLU A 362 9.79 -2.61 31.48
CA GLU A 362 10.62 -3.71 32.01
C GLU A 362 11.46 -4.44 30.93
N GLY A 363 11.83 -3.74 29.86
CA GLY A 363 12.57 -4.32 28.71
C GLY A 363 11.72 -5.08 27.69
N GLU A 364 10.38 -5.06 27.79
CA GLU A 364 9.48 -5.68 26.81
C GLU A 364 9.37 -4.88 25.49
N GLY A 365 9.56 -3.56 25.56
CA GLY A 365 9.61 -2.66 24.42
C GLY A 365 10.99 -2.63 23.76
N PHE A 366 11.05 -2.09 22.55
CA PHE A 366 12.26 -2.10 21.71
C PHE A 366 12.92 -0.73 21.56
N GLU A 367 14.20 -0.72 21.16
CA GLU A 367 14.89 0.51 20.78
C GLU A 367 14.29 1.10 19.51
N ALA A 368 14.07 2.42 19.51
CA ALA A 368 13.49 3.11 18.36
C ALA A 368 14.30 2.87 17.09
N PHE A 369 13.64 2.44 16.03
CA PHE A 369 14.27 2.25 14.72
C PHE A 369 13.65 3.16 13.67
N TYR A 370 14.42 3.39 12.61
CA TYR A 370 14.03 4.24 11.49
C TYR A 370 14.27 3.52 10.18
N VAL A 371 13.33 3.65 9.26
CA VAL A 371 13.49 3.16 7.91
C VAL A 371 14.33 4.17 7.12
N ARG A 372 15.48 3.73 6.61
CA ARG A 372 16.54 4.60 6.07
C ARG A 372 16.62 4.64 4.54
N GLY A 373 15.80 3.87 3.84
CA GLY A 373 15.69 3.94 2.38
C GLY A 373 16.68 3.07 1.62
N ARG A 374 16.67 3.19 0.28
CA ARG A 374 17.32 2.23 -0.66
C ARG A 374 18.83 2.13 -0.53
N ASP A 375 19.48 3.16 0.01
CA ASP A 375 20.93 3.24 0.06
C ASP A 375 21.53 2.58 1.32
N VAL A 376 20.68 2.24 2.28
CA VAL A 376 21.07 1.69 3.58
C VAL A 376 20.43 0.34 3.85
N GLU A 377 19.16 0.17 3.48
CA GLU A 377 18.40 -1.03 3.81
C GLU A 377 18.82 -2.23 2.95
N ARG A 378 18.99 -3.38 3.60
CA ARG A 378 19.43 -4.63 2.98
C ARG A 378 18.33 -5.69 3.01
N SER A 379 18.37 -6.64 2.07
CA SER A 379 17.52 -7.82 2.09
C SER A 379 17.80 -8.66 3.33
N VAL A 380 16.77 -9.12 4.04
CA VAL A 380 16.95 -10.11 5.13
C VAL A 380 17.32 -11.49 4.59
N VAL A 381 17.00 -11.77 3.32
CA VAL A 381 17.24 -13.06 2.67
C VAL A 381 18.66 -13.08 2.06
N THR A 382 18.97 -12.12 1.19
CA THR A 382 20.23 -12.12 0.43
C THR A 382 21.30 -11.18 0.99
N GLY A 383 20.97 -10.27 1.90
CA GLY A 383 21.89 -9.24 2.37
C GLY A 383 22.21 -8.14 1.36
N ARG A 384 21.63 -8.19 0.15
CA ARG A 384 21.85 -7.20 -0.91
C ARG A 384 21.19 -5.86 -0.61
N LEU A 385 21.75 -4.78 -1.11
CA LEU A 385 21.11 -3.46 -1.23
C LEU A 385 20.25 -3.39 -2.50
N GLY A 386 19.30 -2.45 -2.56
CA GLY A 386 18.48 -2.26 -3.76
C GLY A 386 19.31 -2.01 -5.03
N ARG A 387 20.41 -1.24 -4.93
CA ARG A 387 21.34 -1.03 -6.05
C ARG A 387 22.07 -2.32 -6.49
N GLU A 388 22.35 -3.22 -5.54
CA GLU A 388 23.03 -4.48 -5.83
C GLU A 388 22.06 -5.41 -6.57
N VAL A 389 20.78 -5.43 -6.18
CA VAL A 389 19.72 -6.12 -6.93
C VAL A 389 19.58 -5.55 -8.35
N GLU A 390 19.59 -4.23 -8.52
CA GLU A 390 19.56 -3.59 -9.85
C GLU A 390 20.75 -4.01 -10.73
N CYS A 391 21.97 -4.01 -10.17
CA CYS A 391 23.17 -4.42 -10.89
C CYS A 391 23.17 -5.90 -11.26
N ASP A 392 22.82 -6.78 -10.32
CA ASP A 392 22.81 -8.25 -10.54
C ASP A 392 21.79 -8.65 -11.63
N GLU A 393 20.69 -7.90 -11.75
CA GLU A 393 19.63 -8.11 -12.76
C GLU A 393 19.87 -7.34 -14.07
N GLY A 394 21.06 -6.72 -14.22
CA GLY A 394 21.45 -6.01 -15.46
C GLY A 394 20.70 -4.71 -15.73
N VAL A 395 20.12 -4.09 -14.69
CA VAL A 395 19.43 -2.80 -14.80
C VAL A 395 20.46 -1.67 -14.72
N GLU A 396 21.09 -1.36 -15.85
CA GLU A 396 22.05 -0.27 -15.95
C GLU A 396 21.37 1.10 -16.01
N GLY A 397 21.96 2.11 -15.35
CA GLY A 397 21.50 3.49 -15.43
C GLY A 397 20.14 3.78 -14.79
N PHE A 398 19.65 2.89 -13.91
CA PHE A 398 18.39 3.13 -13.20
C PHE A 398 18.47 4.39 -12.32
N VAL A 399 17.78 5.45 -12.76
CA VAL A 399 17.62 6.67 -11.96
C VAL A 399 16.26 6.59 -11.26
N GLY A 400 16.28 6.11 -10.03
CA GLY A 400 15.10 6.13 -9.17
C GLY A 400 14.63 7.57 -8.93
N ARG A 401 13.34 7.74 -8.65
CA ARG A 401 12.80 9.05 -8.28
C ARG A 401 13.48 9.55 -7.01
N GLY A 402 14.24 10.65 -7.13
CA GLY A 402 14.94 11.28 -6.02
C GLY A 402 13.99 11.95 -5.01
N GLY A 403 14.56 12.43 -3.91
CA GLY A 403 13.82 13.18 -2.88
C GLY A 403 13.04 12.30 -1.89
N TRP A 404 13.27 10.99 -1.89
CA TRP A 404 12.81 10.16 -0.79
C TRP A 404 13.53 10.56 0.49
N ALA A 405 12.77 10.71 1.57
CA ALA A 405 13.29 11.03 2.90
C ALA A 405 12.46 10.24 3.90
N GLY A 406 13.13 9.47 4.76
CA GLY A 406 12.53 8.78 5.89
C GLY A 406 12.07 9.77 6.96
N ILE A 407 11.41 9.24 7.99
CA ILE A 407 11.10 9.99 9.21
C ILE A 407 12.17 9.62 10.23
N GLU A 408 13.01 10.58 10.61
CA GLU A 408 14.20 10.34 11.44
C GLU A 408 14.02 10.78 12.91
N ARG A 409 12.93 11.47 13.25
CA ARG A 409 12.67 12.00 14.61
C ARG A 409 11.20 11.97 15.00
#